data_AF-A0A933D3I2-F1
#
_entry.id   AF-A0A933D3I2-F1
#
_cell.length_a   1.000
_cell.length_b   1.000
_cell.length_c   1.000
_cell.angle_alpha   90.00
_cell.angle_beta   90.00
_cell.angle_gamma   90.00
#
_symmetry.space_group_name_H-M   'P 1'
#
loop_
_entity.id
_entity.type
_entity.pdbx_description
1 polymer ?
#
loop_
_entity_poly.entity_id
_entity_poly.type
_entity_poly.pdbx_seq_one_letter_code
_entity_poly.pdbx_strand_id
1 'polypeptide(L)'
;MISKTIGFILSVVLIVWVSWTCKDDLVDPGPVDIVFPDSGVSYGTHVQPLFDRACAFIGCHAGETPQRDLSLESYQKATERVGIIVPYDPDGSILVQAIEGIAPNTRRMPLFRSPLTDNQIKGIRTWIKEGALPN
;
A
#
# COMPACT_ATOMS: atom_id res chain seq x y z
N MET A 1 32.57 -67.40 7.65
CA MET A 1 33.34 -66.14 7.59
C MET A 1 32.42 -65.12 6.91
N ILE A 2 31.77 -64.22 7.67
CA ILE A 2 32.04 -62.76 7.71
C ILE A 2 31.75 -62.14 6.31
N SER A 3 30.88 -61.16 6.04
CA SER A 3 30.12 -60.17 6.81
C SER A 3 29.52 -59.17 5.79
N LYS A 4 28.32 -58.61 6.06
CA LYS A 4 27.77 -57.30 5.58
C LYS A 4 27.58 -57.14 4.05
N THR A 5 26.43 -56.71 3.54
CA THR A 5 25.91 -55.35 3.71
C THR A 5 24.45 -55.30 3.25
N ILE A 6 23.54 -54.91 4.15
CA ILE A 6 22.15 -54.56 3.84
C ILE A 6 22.20 -53.17 3.15
N GLY A 7 22.09 -53.19 1.83
CA GLY A 7 22.13 -52.01 0.95
C GLY A 7 20.72 -51.45 0.73
N PHE A 8 20.37 -50.56 1.63
CA PHE A 8 19.17 -49.72 1.69
C PHE A 8 19.00 -48.85 0.43
N ILE A 9 18.35 -49.29 -0.65
CA ILE A 9 17.77 -48.37 -1.67
C ILE A 9 16.55 -49.03 -2.33
N LEU A 10 15.44 -49.14 -1.59
CA LEU A 10 14.11 -49.45 -2.13
C LEU A 10 13.14 -48.38 -1.60
N SER A 11 13.44 -47.14 -1.93
CA SER A 11 12.68 -45.96 -1.48
C SER A 11 12.60 -44.91 -2.59
N VAL A 12 12.34 -45.34 -3.83
CA VAL A 12 11.73 -44.43 -4.83
C VAL A 12 10.23 -44.41 -4.57
N VAL A 13 9.90 -43.93 -3.38
CA VAL A 13 8.58 -43.49 -2.97
C VAL A 13 8.22 -42.32 -3.89
N LEU A 14 7.23 -42.50 -4.76
CA LEU A 14 6.02 -41.67 -4.72
C LEU A 14 6.24 -40.15 -4.52
N ILE A 15 7.13 -39.52 -5.29
CA ILE A 15 7.24 -38.04 -5.38
C ILE A 15 7.21 -37.62 -6.85
N VAL A 16 6.21 -38.12 -7.58
CA VAL A 16 5.77 -37.51 -8.82
C VAL A 16 4.41 -36.90 -8.51
N TRP A 17 4.23 -35.63 -8.90
CA TRP A 17 2.98 -34.84 -8.83
C TRP A 17 2.68 -34.13 -7.50
N VAL A 18 3.60 -33.26 -7.03
CA VAL A 18 3.18 -31.96 -6.47
C VAL A 18 3.49 -30.89 -7.52
N SER A 19 2.78 -30.99 -8.64
CA SER A 19 2.57 -29.88 -9.55
C SER A 19 1.64 -28.90 -8.84
N TRP A 20 2.23 -27.83 -8.29
CA TRP A 20 1.80 -26.42 -8.38
C TRP A 20 2.71 -25.64 -7.43
N THR A 21 3.95 -25.48 -7.86
CA THR A 21 4.79 -24.38 -7.41
C THR A 21 4.16 -23.12 -7.98
N CYS A 22 3.46 -22.34 -7.15
CA CYS A 22 3.20 -20.95 -7.48
C CYS A 22 4.56 -20.28 -7.64
N LYS A 23 4.98 -20.06 -8.89
CA LYS A 23 5.98 -19.05 -9.17
C LYS A 23 5.28 -17.72 -9.02
N ASP A 24 5.23 -17.23 -7.78
CA ASP A 24 4.93 -15.83 -7.55
C ASP A 24 6.22 -15.08 -7.92
N ASP A 25 6.27 -14.59 -9.16
CA ASP A 25 7.28 -13.63 -9.56
C ASP A 25 7.16 -12.44 -8.60
N LEU A 26 8.17 -12.28 -7.74
CA LEU A 26 8.30 -11.17 -6.80
C LEU A 26 8.66 -9.88 -7.56
N VAL A 27 7.86 -9.52 -8.56
CA VAL A 27 7.81 -8.15 -9.06
C VAL A 27 6.96 -7.41 -8.04
N ASP A 28 7.59 -6.62 -7.18
CA ASP A 28 6.91 -5.62 -6.35
C ASP A 28 6.08 -4.74 -7.31
N PRO A 29 4.75 -4.95 -7.41
CA PRO A 29 3.92 -4.07 -8.19
C PRO A 29 3.78 -2.84 -7.32
N GLY A 30 4.75 -1.93 -7.43
CA GLY A 30 4.65 -0.61 -6.83
C GLY A 30 3.27 -0.01 -7.16
N PRO A 31 2.87 1.11 -6.54
CA PRO A 31 1.48 1.59 -6.54
C PRO A 31 0.83 1.77 -7.92
N VAL A 32 1.60 1.70 -9.02
CA VAL A 32 1.24 1.84 -10.44
C VAL A 32 0.01 1.03 -10.90
N ASP A 33 -0.38 -0.05 -10.23
CA ASP A 33 -1.54 -0.88 -10.59
C ASP A 33 -2.86 -0.44 -9.93
N ILE A 34 -2.86 0.51 -9.00
CA ILE A 34 -4.10 1.07 -8.44
C ILE A 34 -4.64 2.13 -9.37
N VAL A 35 -5.77 1.82 -10.01
CA VAL A 35 -6.52 2.73 -10.86
C VAL A 35 -7.77 3.21 -10.12
N PHE A 36 -7.91 4.52 -10.01
CA PHE A 36 -9.06 5.18 -9.42
C PHE A 36 -10.13 5.48 -10.48
N PRO A 37 -11.42 5.31 -10.14
CA PRO A 37 -12.51 5.75 -11.00
C PRO A 37 -12.62 7.29 -10.99
N ASP A 38 -13.34 7.85 -11.97
CA ASP A 38 -13.56 9.30 -12.06
C ASP A 38 -14.50 9.85 -10.97
N SER A 39 -15.33 8.98 -10.37
CA SER A 39 -16.27 9.29 -9.29
C SER A 39 -16.63 8.04 -8.51
N GLY A 40 -17.23 8.19 -7.32
CA GLY A 40 -17.63 7.08 -6.46
C GLY A 40 -16.43 6.34 -5.89
N VAL A 41 -15.40 7.10 -5.49
CA VAL A 41 -14.16 6.50 -4.98
C VAL A 41 -14.43 5.88 -3.61
N SER A 42 -14.26 4.56 -3.51
CA SER A 42 -14.28 3.83 -2.24
C SER A 42 -12.95 3.94 -1.51
N TYR A 43 -13.00 4.25 -0.22
CA TYR A 43 -11.85 4.22 0.67
C TYR A 43 -11.23 2.82 0.73
N GLY A 44 -12.04 1.80 1.03
CA GLY A 44 -11.56 0.43 1.22
C GLY A 44 -10.99 -0.20 -0.06
N THR A 45 -11.52 0.18 -1.22
CA THR A 45 -11.13 -0.42 -2.51
C THR A 45 -9.98 0.32 -3.20
N HIS A 46 -9.87 1.64 -3.00
CA HIS A 46 -8.91 2.46 -3.75
C HIS A 46 -7.93 3.21 -2.84
N VAL A 47 -8.42 3.91 -1.82
CA VAL A 47 -7.61 4.82 -0.99
C VAL A 47 -6.70 4.06 -0.03
N GLN A 48 -7.26 3.15 0.78
CA GLN A 48 -6.47 2.36 1.73
C GLN A 48 -5.42 1.51 1.02
N PRO A 49 -5.72 0.77 -0.07
CA PRO A 49 -4.69 0.05 -0.81
C PRO A 49 -3.58 0.96 -1.35
N LEU A 50 -3.89 2.21 -1.71
CA LEU A 50 -2.88 3.18 -2.12
C LEU A 50 -2.02 3.62 -0.93
N PHE A 51 -2.63 3.91 0.22
CA PHE A 51 -1.89 4.21 1.44
C PHE A 51 -0.96 3.06 1.82
N ASP A 52 -1.43 1.82 1.81
CA ASP A 52 -0.62 0.66 2.17
C ASP A 52 0.60 0.49 1.26
N ARG A 53 0.44 0.76 -0.04
CA ARG A 53 1.49 0.54 -1.04
C ARG A 53 2.41 1.73 -1.31
N ALA A 54 2.02 2.93 -0.90
CA ALA A 54 2.78 4.14 -1.19
C ALA A 54 3.18 4.95 0.06
N CYS A 55 2.52 4.76 1.20
CA CYS A 55 2.60 5.69 2.32
C CYS A 55 2.82 5.00 3.68
N ALA A 56 2.01 4.00 4.02
CA ALA A 56 1.90 3.38 5.34
C ALA A 56 3.02 2.35 5.60
N PHE A 57 4.27 2.81 5.51
CA PHE A 57 5.43 2.03 5.90
C PHE A 57 5.88 2.36 7.31
N ILE A 58 6.37 1.36 8.04
CA ILE A 58 6.97 1.56 9.37
C ILE A 58 8.10 2.58 9.26
N GLY A 59 8.10 3.59 10.14
CA GLY A 59 9.06 4.70 10.10
C GLY A 59 8.72 5.78 9.06
N CYS A 60 7.63 5.65 8.31
CA CYS A 60 7.01 6.68 7.49
C CYS A 60 5.63 7.03 8.04
N HIS A 61 4.55 6.38 7.62
CA HIS A 61 3.19 6.66 8.09
C HIS A 61 2.48 5.41 8.63
N ALA A 62 3.22 4.53 9.29
CA ALA A 62 2.70 3.35 9.97
C ALA A 62 3.55 2.97 11.20
N GLY A 63 3.06 2.01 11.98
CA GLY A 63 3.70 1.54 13.20
C GLY A 63 3.46 2.45 14.42
N GLU A 64 4.20 2.19 15.50
CA GLU A 64 4.01 2.86 16.79
C GLU A 64 4.49 4.32 16.80
N THR A 65 5.48 4.66 15.98
CA THR A 65 6.10 5.99 15.92
C THR A 65 6.17 6.52 14.49
N PRO A 66 5.02 6.78 13.85
CA PRO A 66 5.00 7.27 12.48
C PRO A 66 5.56 8.70 12.40
N GLN A 67 6.14 9.05 11.25
CA GLN A 67 6.62 10.39 10.96
C GLN A 67 5.52 11.42 11.10
N ARG A 68 5.89 12.53 11.74
CA ARG A 68 4.99 13.63 12.08
C ARG A 68 3.77 13.19 12.89
N ASP A 69 3.79 12.02 13.53
CA ASP A 69 2.66 11.48 14.30
C ASP A 69 1.39 11.35 13.42
N LEU A 70 1.56 10.82 12.21
CA LEU A 70 0.47 10.55 11.27
C LEU A 70 0.54 9.10 10.81
N SER A 71 -0.44 8.29 11.21
CA SER A 71 -0.62 6.94 10.67
C SER A 71 -1.71 6.91 9.59
N LEU A 72 -1.43 6.19 8.51
CA LEU A 72 -2.34 5.96 7.39
C LEU A 72 -2.79 4.49 7.31
N GLU A 73 -2.60 3.73 8.40
CA GLU A 73 -2.96 2.30 8.49
C GLU A 73 -4.47 2.05 8.58
N SER A 74 -5.26 3.09 8.86
CA SER A 74 -6.72 2.99 8.89
C SER A 74 -7.37 4.34 8.64
N TYR A 75 -8.64 4.31 8.28
CA TYR A 75 -9.45 5.51 8.07
C TYR A 75 -9.46 6.41 9.32
N GLN A 76 -9.67 5.81 10.49
CA GLN A 76 -9.76 6.55 11.75
C GLN A 76 -8.45 7.29 12.04
N LYS A 77 -7.31 6.62 11.86
CA LYS A 77 -5.99 7.22 12.06
C LYS A 77 -5.67 8.30 11.01
N ALA A 78 -6.02 8.05 9.75
CA ALA A 78 -5.78 9.01 8.66
C ALA A 78 -6.59 10.31 8.81
N THR A 79 -7.77 10.22 9.42
CA THR A 79 -8.71 11.35 9.61
C THR A 79 -8.69 11.94 11.03
N GLU A 80 -7.90 11.38 11.95
CA GLU A 80 -7.86 11.80 13.35
C GLU A 80 -7.41 13.26 13.51
N ARG A 81 -6.51 13.70 12.64
CA ARG A 81 -5.87 15.02 12.72
C ARG A 81 -6.50 16.01 11.76
N VAL A 82 -7.04 17.08 12.34
CA VAL A 82 -7.64 18.20 11.59
C VAL A 82 -6.66 18.76 10.56
N GLY A 83 -7.16 19.00 9.35
CA GLY A 83 -6.40 19.60 8.25
C GLY A 83 -5.59 18.63 7.40
N ILE A 84 -5.33 17.39 7.88
CA ILE A 84 -4.67 16.37 7.04
C ILE A 84 -5.58 15.99 5.87
N ILE A 85 -6.83 15.67 6.20
CA ILE A 85 -7.91 15.37 5.26
C ILE A 85 -9.08 16.26 5.65
N VAL A 86 -9.49 17.16 4.75
CA VAL A 86 -10.61 18.07 4.95
C VAL A 86 -11.72 17.64 3.98
N PRO A 87 -12.78 16.96 4.47
CA PRO A 87 -13.90 16.53 3.63
C PRO A 87 -14.45 17.69 2.79
N TYR A 88 -14.75 17.41 1.52
CA TYR A 88 -15.24 18.36 0.52
C TYR A 88 -14.25 19.45 0.10
N ASP A 89 -13.03 19.48 0.66
CA ASP A 89 -12.01 20.48 0.36
C ASP A 89 -10.65 19.83 0.06
N PRO A 90 -10.44 19.33 -1.17
CA PRO A 90 -9.16 18.76 -1.57
C PRO A 90 -8.01 19.78 -1.52
N ASP A 91 -8.25 21.06 -1.86
CA ASP A 91 -7.19 22.07 -1.89
C ASP A 91 -6.77 22.51 -0.48
N GLY A 92 -7.70 22.50 0.49
CA GLY A 92 -7.42 22.72 1.91
C GLY A 92 -6.82 21.51 2.63
N SER A 93 -6.77 20.33 1.98
CA SER A 93 -6.22 19.11 2.58
C SER A 93 -4.71 19.03 2.44
N ILE A 94 -3.99 18.95 3.57
CA ILE A 94 -2.52 18.81 3.58
C ILE A 94 -2.09 17.53 2.83
N LEU A 95 -2.89 16.46 2.88
CA LEU A 95 -2.63 15.23 2.12
C LEU A 95 -2.43 15.51 0.62
N VAL A 96 -3.35 16.28 0.01
CA VAL A 96 -3.30 16.62 -1.42
C VAL A 96 -2.10 17.51 -1.71
N GLN A 97 -1.89 18.55 -0.89
CA GLN A 97 -0.75 19.45 -1.04
C GLN A 97 0.58 18.70 -0.93
N ALA A 98 0.67 17.69 -0.06
CA ALA A 98 1.88 16.90 0.13
C ALA A 98 2.16 15.97 -1.06
N ILE A 99 1.15 15.29 -1.61
CA ILE A 99 1.35 14.41 -2.78
C ILE A 99 1.62 15.20 -4.07
N GLU A 100 1.08 16.42 -4.19
CA GLU A 100 1.36 17.35 -5.30
C GLU A 100 2.68 18.12 -5.13
N GLY A 101 3.28 18.08 -3.93
CA GLY A 101 4.55 18.74 -3.66
C GLY A 101 4.47 20.25 -3.48
N ILE A 102 3.28 20.77 -3.17
CA ILE A 102 3.01 22.20 -2.93
C ILE A 102 2.83 22.55 -1.46
N ALA A 103 2.82 21.55 -0.56
CA ALA A 103 2.71 21.75 0.88
C ALA A 103 3.88 22.57 1.44
N PRO A 104 3.63 23.67 2.19
CA PRO A 104 4.68 24.46 2.80
C PRO A 104 5.58 23.62 3.72
N ASN A 105 6.90 23.85 3.64
CA ASN A 105 7.91 23.18 4.49
C ASN A 105 7.83 21.64 4.47
N THR A 106 7.27 21.06 3.42
CA THR A 106 7.10 19.62 3.25
C THR A 106 7.55 19.23 1.85
N ARG A 107 8.44 18.24 1.77
CA ARG A 107 8.83 17.67 0.48
C ARG A 107 7.67 16.85 -0.08
N ARG A 108 7.56 16.76 -1.41
CA ARG A 108 6.57 15.93 -2.09
C ARG A 108 6.59 14.49 -1.55
N MET A 109 5.40 13.98 -1.22
CA MET A 109 5.15 12.59 -0.81
C MET A 109 4.70 11.74 -2.00
N PRO A 110 4.97 10.43 -2.03
CA PRO A 110 5.81 9.66 -1.11
C PRO A 110 7.30 10.07 -1.14
N LEU A 111 7.91 10.27 0.03
CA LEU A 111 9.30 10.71 0.14
C LEU A 111 10.27 9.60 -0.30
N PHE A 112 11.31 9.96 -1.07
CA PHE A 112 12.34 9.02 -1.58
C PHE A 112 11.79 7.81 -2.37
N ARG A 113 10.56 7.91 -2.84
CA ARG A 113 9.90 6.92 -3.70
C ARG A 113 9.36 7.60 -4.95
N SER A 114 8.98 6.79 -5.93
CA SER A 114 8.30 7.25 -7.13
C SER A 114 7.08 8.11 -6.75
N PRO A 115 6.84 9.22 -7.46
CA PRO A 115 5.60 9.96 -7.33
C PRO A 115 4.38 9.10 -7.62
N LEU A 116 3.22 9.49 -7.08
CA LEU A 116 1.95 8.92 -7.50
C LEU A 116 1.67 9.27 -8.95
N THR A 117 0.87 8.44 -9.62
CA THR A 117 0.39 8.75 -10.97
C THR A 117 -0.66 9.86 -10.93
N ASP A 118 -0.87 10.54 -12.07
CA ASP A 118 -1.92 11.57 -12.19
C ASP A 118 -3.31 11.00 -11.86
N ASN A 119 -3.57 9.74 -12.22
CA ASN A 119 -4.82 9.06 -11.89
C ASN A 119 -4.99 8.90 -10.37
N GLN A 120 -3.93 8.55 -9.64
CA GLN A 120 -3.98 8.39 -8.19
C GLN A 120 -4.16 9.72 -7.47
N ILE A 121 -3.45 10.76 -7.90
CA ILE A 121 -3.62 12.11 -7.35
C ILE A 121 -5.06 12.57 -7.59
N LYS A 122 -5.57 12.43 -8.82
CA LYS A 122 -6.97 12.73 -9.16
C LYS A 122 -7.94 11.93 -8.30
N GLY A 123 -7.70 10.63 -8.12
CA GLY A 123 -8.52 9.74 -7.31
C GLY A 123 -8.62 10.14 -5.84
N ILE A 124 -7.49 10.49 -5.22
CA ILE A 124 -7.46 11.03 -3.86
C ILE A 124 -8.23 12.37 -3.78
N ARG A 125 -8.01 13.28 -4.74
CA ARG A 125 -8.77 14.54 -4.80
C ARG A 125 -10.27 14.29 -4.93
N THR A 126 -10.68 13.35 -5.79
CA THR A 126 -12.09 12.97 -5.98
C THR A 126 -12.68 12.41 -4.70
N TRP A 127 -12.02 11.46 -4.05
CA TRP A 127 -12.49 10.90 -2.78
C TRP A 127 -12.70 11.98 -1.71
N ILE A 128 -11.76 12.91 -1.57
CA ILE A 128 -11.89 14.03 -0.62
C ILE A 128 -13.06 14.93 -1.01
N LYS A 129 -13.18 15.27 -2.30
CA LYS A 129 -14.28 16.07 -2.84
C LYS A 129 -15.64 15.41 -2.62
N GLU A 130 -15.70 14.08 -2.58
CA GLU A 130 -16.90 13.28 -2.30
C GLU A 130 -17.19 13.14 -0.80
N GLY A 131 -16.44 13.85 0.05
CA GLY A 131 -16.65 13.89 1.50
C GLY A 131 -15.72 12.98 2.29
N ALA A 132 -14.70 12.41 1.65
CA ALA A 132 -13.70 11.55 2.28
C ALA A 132 -14.33 10.42 3.12
N LEU A 133 -15.32 9.71 2.57
CA LEU A 133 -16.12 8.74 3.32
C LEU A 133 -15.34 7.43 3.59
N PRO A 134 -15.67 6.67 4.66
CA PRO A 134 -15.07 5.36 4.97
C PRO A 134 -15.78 4.20 4.24
N ASN A 135 -15.99 4.34 2.92
CA ASN A 135 -16.81 3.44 2.09
C ASN A 135 -16.03 2.36 1.34
#